data_AF-A0A7Z1HNW5-F1
#
_entry.id   AF-A0A7Z1HNW5-F1
#
_cell.length_a   1.000
_cell.length_b   1.000
_cell.length_c   1.000
_cell.angle_alpha   90.00
_cell.angle_beta   90.00
_cell.angle_gamma   90.00
#
_symmetry.space_group_name_H-M   'P 1'
#
loop_
_entity.id
_entity.type
_entity.pdbx_description
1 polymer ?
#
loop_
_entity_poly.entity_id
_entity_poly.type
_entity_poly.pdbx_seq_one_letter_code
_entity_poly.pdbx_strand_id
1 'polypeptide(L)'
;ETLHTSAYVLRRLKSVITSKYGRHKLANDGTRFGSGQAIVTPAVIRGELGSTYRQMEREGIVENFDLFQQHLIVERNANDSNRLDVLFPPDYVNQLRVFAVLNQFRLQYSEEAA
;
A
#
# COMPACT_ATOMS: atom_id res chain seq x y z
N GLU A 1 -6.66 17.22 -4.53
CA GLU A 1 -7.08 15.83 -4.76
C GLU A 1 -6.32 14.81 -3.93
N THR A 2 -4.98 14.88 -3.84
CA THR A 2 -4.14 13.96 -3.03
C THR A 2 -4.58 13.80 -1.57
N LEU A 3 -5.12 14.85 -0.93
CA LEU A 3 -5.63 14.76 0.45
C LEU A 3 -6.85 13.83 0.60
N HIS A 4 -7.75 13.78 -0.37
CA HIS A 4 -8.92 12.89 -0.32
C HIS A 4 -8.50 11.44 -0.48
N THR A 5 -7.64 11.14 -1.47
CA THR A 5 -7.07 9.81 -1.68
C THR A 5 -6.31 9.34 -0.44
N SER A 6 -5.48 10.21 0.14
CA SER A 6 -4.77 9.92 1.39
C SER A 6 -5.71 9.61 2.55
N ALA A 7 -6.74 10.43 2.75
CA ALA A 7 -7.74 10.19 3.79
C ALA A 7 -8.55 8.90 3.56
N TYR A 8 -8.79 8.51 2.30
CA TYR A 8 -9.41 7.22 1.97
C TYR A 8 -8.49 6.05 2.34
N VAL A 9 -7.22 6.10 1.92
CA VAL A 9 -6.24 5.04 2.20
C VAL A 9 -6.07 4.85 3.69
N LEU A 10 -5.84 5.92 4.46
CA LEU A 10 -5.68 5.82 5.91
C LEU A 10 -6.93 5.27 6.61
N ARG A 11 -8.13 5.62 6.15
CA ARG A 11 -9.39 5.05 6.67
C ARG A 11 -9.52 3.57 6.39
N ARG A 12 -9.15 3.13 5.18
CA ARG A 12 -9.16 1.71 4.82
C ARG A 12 -8.18 0.92 5.68
N LEU A 13 -6.95 1.40 5.84
CA LEU A 13 -5.95 0.75 6.70
C LEU A 13 -6.46 0.62 8.14
N LYS A 14 -6.98 1.70 8.72
CA LYS A 14 -7.57 1.67 10.07
C LYS A 14 -8.66 0.62 10.18
N SER A 15 -9.57 0.57 9.21
CA SER A 15 -10.67 -0.40 9.17
C SER A 15 -10.15 -1.85 9.17
N VAL A 16 -9.20 -2.16 8.29
CA VAL A 16 -8.60 -3.50 8.18
C VAL A 16 -7.92 -3.91 9.48
N ILE A 17 -7.08 -3.03 10.04
CA ILE A 17 -6.30 -3.37 11.23
C ILE A 17 -7.21 -3.56 12.46
N THR A 18 -8.14 -2.63 12.69
CA THR A 18 -9.02 -2.68 13.88
C THR A 18 -10.01 -3.83 13.82
N SER A 19 -10.52 -4.18 12.63
CA SER A 19 -11.47 -5.28 12.46
C SER A 19 -10.82 -6.66 12.63
N LYS A 20 -9.63 -6.87 12.04
CA LYS A 20 -8.93 -8.17 12.11
C LYS A 20 -8.19 -8.35 13.43
N TYR A 21 -7.50 -7.33 13.92
CA TYR A 21 -6.53 -7.46 15.01
C TYR A 21 -6.93 -6.81 16.33
N GLY A 22 -8.14 -6.24 16.44
CA GLY A 22 -8.56 -5.48 17.63
C GLY A 22 -8.50 -6.23 18.96
N ARG A 23 -8.51 -7.57 18.95
CA ARG A 23 -8.40 -8.42 20.16
C ARG A 23 -7.12 -9.28 20.21
N HIS A 24 -6.11 -8.96 19.39
CA HIS A 24 -4.86 -9.72 19.33
C HIS A 24 -3.83 -9.21 20.32
N LYS A 25 -3.01 -10.11 20.84
CA LYS A 25 -1.82 -9.75 21.63
C LYS A 25 -0.70 -9.33 20.69
N LEU A 26 0.00 -8.24 21.00
CA LEU A 26 1.18 -7.82 20.25
C LEU A 26 2.42 -8.56 20.73
N ALA A 27 3.19 -9.14 19.81
CA ALA A 27 4.42 -9.85 20.14
C ALA A 27 5.52 -9.63 19.08
N ASN A 28 6.75 -10.05 19.42
CA ASN A 28 7.90 -9.92 18.53
C ASN A 28 7.90 -11.03 17.47
N ASP A 29 8.46 -10.74 16.29
CA ASP A 29 8.70 -11.73 15.26
C ASP A 29 9.62 -12.86 15.75
N GLY A 30 9.42 -14.07 15.25
CA GLY A 30 10.21 -15.26 15.62
C GLY A 30 9.90 -15.87 17.00
N THR A 31 9.00 -15.25 17.78
CA THR A 31 8.57 -15.82 19.06
C THR A 31 7.71 -17.07 18.82
N ARG A 32 7.94 -18.11 19.62
CA ARG A 32 7.18 -19.37 19.53
C ARG A 32 5.93 -19.30 20.39
N PHE A 33 4.77 -19.54 19.78
CA PHE A 33 3.48 -19.50 20.47
C PHE A 33 2.75 -20.84 20.33
N GLY A 34 1.97 -21.20 21.36
CA GLY A 34 1.05 -22.33 21.28
C GLY A 34 -0.05 -22.06 20.26
N SER A 35 -0.54 -23.13 19.62
CA SER A 35 -1.63 -23.06 18.65
C SER A 35 -2.90 -22.42 19.24
N GLY A 36 -3.61 -21.63 18.45
CA GLY A 36 -4.89 -21.01 18.83
C GLY A 36 -4.79 -19.68 19.60
N GLN A 37 -3.58 -19.17 19.84
CA GLN A 37 -3.42 -17.84 20.42
C GLN A 37 -3.61 -16.75 19.34
N ALA A 38 -4.52 -15.81 19.59
CA ALA A 38 -4.69 -14.62 18.76
C ALA A 38 -3.53 -13.64 19.00
N ILE A 39 -2.49 -13.75 18.17
CA ILE A 39 -1.25 -12.97 18.29
C ILE A 39 -0.97 -12.28 16.96
N VAL A 40 -0.50 -11.05 17.06
CA VAL A 40 -0.06 -10.25 15.92
C VAL A 40 1.39 -9.81 16.15
N THR A 41 2.18 -9.82 15.07
CA THR A 41 3.59 -9.42 15.09
C THR A 41 3.85 -8.38 14.00
N PRO A 42 4.97 -7.64 14.04
CA PRO A 42 5.32 -6.68 13.00
C PRO A 42 5.33 -7.30 11.60
N ALA A 43 5.87 -8.51 11.41
CA ALA A 43 5.84 -9.20 10.11
C ALA A 43 4.41 -9.51 9.62
N VAL A 44 3.50 -9.89 10.52
CA VAL A 44 2.09 -10.15 10.17
C VAL A 44 1.41 -8.85 9.70
N ILE A 45 1.60 -7.75 10.42
CA ILE A 45 1.04 -6.45 10.02
C ILE A 45 1.65 -5.97 8.71
N ARG A 46 2.97 -6.13 8.52
CA ARG A 46 3.64 -5.78 7.26
C ARG A 46 3.04 -6.55 6.08
N GLY A 47 2.75 -7.84 6.25
CA GLY A 47 2.06 -8.66 5.26
C GLY A 47 0.63 -8.18 4.97
N GLU A 48 -0.14 -7.85 6.00
CA GLU A 48 -1.52 -7.36 5.83
C GLU A 48 -1.56 -5.99 5.13
N LEU A 49 -0.69 -5.05 5.52
CA LEU A 49 -0.55 -3.75 4.87
C LEU A 49 -0.15 -3.93 3.40
N GLY A 50 0.76 -4.86 3.11
CA GLY A 50 1.13 -5.21 1.74
C GLY A 50 -0.05 -5.78 0.92
N SER A 51 -0.79 -6.74 1.49
CA SER A 51 -1.98 -7.30 0.84
C SER A 51 -3.04 -6.23 0.55
N THR A 52 -3.28 -5.34 1.51
CA THR A 52 -4.22 -4.22 1.36
C THR A 52 -3.74 -3.24 0.28
N TYR A 53 -2.44 -2.97 0.22
CA TYR A 53 -1.86 -2.14 -0.84
C TYR A 53 -2.07 -2.75 -2.23
N ARG A 54 -1.82 -4.05 -2.41
CA ARG A 54 -2.08 -4.73 -3.70
C ARG A 54 -3.55 -4.67 -4.12
N GLN A 55 -4.49 -4.69 -3.16
CA GLN A 55 -5.90 -4.51 -3.47
C GLN A 55 -6.17 -3.09 -3.99
N MET A 56 -5.65 -2.08 -3.28
CA MET A 56 -5.77 -0.68 -3.70
C MET A 56 -5.06 -0.40 -5.03
N GLU A 57 -3.98 -1.11 -5.34
CA GLU A 57 -3.28 -1.04 -6.63
C GLU A 57 -4.16 -1.53 -7.77
N ARG A 58 -4.84 -2.67 -7.60
CA ARG A 58 -5.82 -3.18 -8.58
C ARG A 58 -7.01 -2.26 -8.77
N GLU A 59 -7.37 -1.49 -7.73
CA GLU A 59 -8.43 -0.49 -7.78
C GLU A 59 -7.97 0.84 -8.40
N GLY A 60 -6.68 0.98 -8.76
CA GLY A 60 -6.14 2.19 -9.37
C GLY A 60 -5.97 3.35 -8.39
N ILE A 61 -5.85 3.08 -7.09
CA ILE A 61 -5.71 4.10 -6.04
C ILE A 61 -4.24 4.40 -5.74
N VAL A 62 -3.41 3.36 -5.78
CA VAL A 62 -1.96 3.41 -5.53
C VAL A 62 -1.21 2.67 -6.62
N GLU A 63 0.10 2.91 -6.73
CA GLU A 63 0.98 2.25 -7.70
C GLU A 63 2.31 1.80 -7.05
N ASN A 64 3.16 1.11 -7.82
CA ASN A 64 4.52 0.73 -7.43
C ASN A 64 4.64 -0.12 -6.15
N PHE A 65 3.87 -1.22 -6.05
CA PHE A 65 3.89 -2.10 -4.88
C PHE A 65 5.29 -2.56 -4.43
N ASP A 66 6.17 -2.91 -5.37
CA ASP A 66 7.49 -3.44 -5.03
C ASP A 66 8.39 -2.38 -4.36
N LEU A 67 8.27 -1.11 -4.76
CA LEU A 67 8.94 0.01 -4.10
C LEU A 67 8.31 0.31 -2.74
N PHE A 68 6.97 0.30 -2.67
CA PHE A 68 6.26 0.44 -1.41
C PHE A 68 6.72 -0.59 -0.37
N GLN A 69 6.88 -1.85 -0.76
CA GLN A 69 7.36 -2.90 0.15
C GLN A 69 8.79 -2.66 0.68
N GLN A 70 9.66 -2.07 -0.13
CA GLN A 70 11.04 -1.76 0.27
C GLN A 70 11.09 -0.64 1.31
N HIS A 71 10.19 0.35 1.19
CA HIS A 71 10.17 1.52 2.08
C HIS A 71 9.19 1.39 3.26
N LEU A 72 8.29 0.40 3.25
CA LEU A 72 7.39 0.12 4.35
C LEU A 72 8.16 -0.38 5.58
N ILE A 73 8.11 0.40 6.65
CA ILE A 73 8.67 0.02 7.96
C ILE A 73 7.51 -0.25 8.92
N VAL A 74 7.58 -1.40 9.58
CA VAL A 74 6.65 -1.81 10.64
C VAL A 74 7.50 -2.38 11.76
N GLU A 75 7.48 -1.74 12.92
CA GLU A 75 8.31 -2.11 14.05
C GLU A 75 7.57 -1.95 15.37
N ARG A 76 8.00 -2.72 16.38
CA ARG A 76 7.50 -2.58 17.74
C ARG A 76 8.31 -1.49 18.43
N ASN A 77 7.64 -0.58 19.13
CA ASN A 77 8.32 0.55 19.76
C ASN A 77 9.32 0.07 20.82
N ALA A 78 10.52 0.66 20.83
CA ALA A 78 11.60 0.27 21.73
C ALA A 78 11.32 0.61 23.21
N ASN A 79 10.54 1.66 23.46
CA ASN A 79 10.24 2.17 24.80
C ASN A 79 8.83 1.76 25.28
N ASP A 80 7.96 1.33 24.38
CA ASP A 80 6.60 0.86 24.68
C ASP A 80 6.30 -0.45 23.97
N SER A 81 6.35 -1.55 24.72
CA SER A 81 6.08 -2.88 24.18
C SER A 81 4.61 -3.06 23.74
N ASN A 82 3.68 -2.19 24.09
CA ASN A 82 2.29 -2.30 23.64
C ASN A 82 2.01 -1.47 22.38
N ARG A 83 3.03 -0.81 21.81
CA ARG A 83 2.90 0.06 20.65
C ARG A 83 3.60 -0.53 19.42
N LEU A 84 2.91 -0.46 18.29
CA LEU A 84 3.44 -0.75 16.97
C LEU A 84 3.52 0.56 16.18
N ASP A 85 4.70 0.85 15.64
CA ASP A 85 4.96 2.00 14.80
C ASP A 85 5.03 1.59 13.32
N VAL A 86 4.47 2.42 12.45
CA VAL A 86 4.39 2.18 11.01
C VAL A 86 4.78 3.43 10.25
N LEU A 87 5.82 3.34 9.43
CA LEU A 87 6.08 4.28 8.35
C LEU A 87 5.41 3.74 7.10
N PHE A 88 4.38 4.42 6.63
CA PHE A 88 3.62 4.03 5.44
C PHE A 88 3.86 5.06 4.33
N PRO A 89 4.72 4.77 3.33
CA PRO A 89 5.03 5.67 2.22
C PRO A 89 4.28 5.27 0.93
N PRO A 90 2.99 5.63 0.78
CA PRO A 90 2.23 5.26 -0.40
C PRO A 90 2.63 6.08 -1.61
N ASP A 91 2.55 5.44 -2.77
CA ASP A 91 2.60 6.11 -4.06
C ASP A 91 1.18 6.16 -4.64
N TYR A 92 0.61 7.36 -4.74
CA TYR A 92 -0.77 7.54 -5.18
C TYR A 92 -0.84 7.72 -6.69
N VAL A 93 -1.83 7.07 -7.32
CA VAL A 93 -2.08 7.27 -8.75
C VAL A 93 -2.44 8.73 -9.02
N ASN A 94 -1.78 9.28 -10.04
CA ASN A 94 -1.93 10.68 -10.43
C ASN A 94 -3.16 10.93 -11.31
N GLN A 95 -3.65 12.16 -11.32
CA GLN A 95 -4.70 12.60 -12.25
C GLN A 95 -4.09 13.03 -13.58
N LEU A 96 -4.71 12.65 -14.70
CA LEU A 96 -4.35 13.17 -16.02
C LEU A 96 -4.81 14.63 -16.14
N ARG A 97 -3.95 15.56 -15.75
CA ARG A 97 -4.25 17.00 -15.77
C ARG A 97 -3.91 17.68 -17.08
N VAL A 98 -2.86 17.22 -17.73
CA VAL A 98 -2.37 17.80 -18.98
C VAL A 98 -2.21 16.66 -19.98
N PHE A 99 -2.91 16.79 -21.10
CA PHE A 99 -2.74 15.93 -22.26
C PHE A 99 -2.14 16.75 -23.39
N ALA A 100 -0.87 16.51 -23.69
CA ALA A 100 -0.14 17.21 -24.75
C ALA A 100 0.01 16.28 -25.96
N VAL A 101 -0.51 16.69 -27.12
CA VAL A 101 -0.44 15.93 -28.37
C VAL A 101 0.08 16.79 -29.49
N LEU A 102 1.05 16.25 -30.24
CA LEU A 102 1.47 16.77 -31.53
C LEU A 102 0.87 15.89 -32.63
N ASN A 103 -0.15 16.39 -33.32
CA ASN A 103 -0.74 15.68 -34.44
C ASN A 103 -0.01 16.03 -35.74
N GLN A 104 0.66 15.05 -36.35
CA GLN A 104 1.22 15.16 -37.70
C GLN A 104 0.45 14.20 -38.62
N PHE A 105 -0.44 14.75 -39.45
CA PHE A 105 -1.27 13.94 -40.34
C PHE A 105 -0.64 13.86 -41.74
N ARG A 106 -0.84 12.71 -42.40
CA ARG A 106 -0.61 12.51 -43.84
C ARG A 106 -1.87 11.90 -44.44
N LEU A 107 -2.18 12.26 -45.68
CA LEU A 107 -3.28 11.63 -46.43
C LEU A 107 -2.88 10.24 -46.95
N GLN A 108 -1.61 10.04 -47.29
CA GLN A 108 -1.00 8.77 -47.71
C GLN A 108 0.49 8.74 -47.28
N TYR A 109 1.01 7.56 -46.95
CA TYR A 109 2.44 7.38 -46.66
C TYR A 109 3.18 7.05 -47.96
N SER A 110 4.34 7.70 -48.18
CA SER A 110 5.16 7.51 -49.38
C SER A 110 5.67 6.07 -49.56
N GLU A 111 5.69 5.27 -48.49
CA GLU A 111 6.09 3.86 -48.49
C GLU A 111 5.00 2.92 -49.06
N GLU A 112 3.77 3.41 -49.21
CA GLU A 112 2.64 2.66 -49.79
C GLU A 112 2.58 2.79 -51.32
N ALA A 113 3.39 3.68 -51.90
CA ALA A 113 3.47 3.94 -53.34
C ALA A 113 4.61 3.20 -54.06
N ALA A 114 5.28 2.24 -53.38
CA ALA A 114 6.33 1.37 -53.92
C ALA A 114 5.86 -0.09 -53.98
#